data_AF-A0A9E5ECA3-F1
#
_entry.id   AF-A0A9E5ECA3-F1
#
_cell.length_a   1.000
_cell.length_b   1.000
_cell.length_c   1.000
_cell.angle_alpha   90.00
_cell.angle_beta   90.00
_cell.angle_gamma   90.00
#
_symmetry.space_group_name_H-M   'P 1'
#
loop_
_entity.id
_entity.type
_entity.pdbx_description
1 polymer ?
#
loop_
_entity_poly.entity_id
_entity_poly.type
_entity_poly.pdbx_seq_one_letter_code
_entity_poly.pdbx_strand_id
1 'polypeptide(L)'
;LGIANALLRHLAEKLPISRWQRDLTDSTVLRNLGPAFGHSVLAYDSALRGLSKLEVNEAAIASDLDNCWEVLAEPIQTVMRRYGIENPYEQLKDLTRGKAITRDVLHRFIKTLAIPEPEKKRLLKMTPASYTGKAAELASRLKSSKR
;
A
#
# COMPACT_ATOMS: atom_id res chain seq x y z
N LEU A 1 3.53 18.02 12.12
CA LEU A 1 3.17 17.21 13.31
C LEU A 1 4.33 16.96 14.29
N GLY A 2 5.61 16.98 13.87
CA GLY A 2 6.73 16.68 14.78
C GLY A 2 6.76 17.49 16.09
N ILE A 3 6.59 18.81 16.02
CA ILE A 3 6.54 19.69 17.20
C ILE A 3 5.33 19.35 18.09
N ALA A 4 4.15 19.18 17.50
CA ALA A 4 2.95 18.78 18.24
C ALA A 4 3.16 17.47 18.99
N ASN A 5 3.72 16.45 18.32
CA ASN A 5 3.98 15.14 18.91
C ASN A 5 5.02 15.21 20.04
N ALA A 6 6.06 16.03 19.89
CA ALA A 6 7.06 16.21 20.94
C ALA A 6 6.44 16.82 22.21
N LEU A 7 5.60 17.85 22.04
CA LEU A 7 4.88 18.47 23.16
C LEU A 7 3.86 17.51 23.78
N LEU A 8 3.02 16.86 22.96
CA LEU A 8 2.01 15.91 23.45
C LEU A 8 2.64 14.71 24.17
N ARG A 9 3.80 14.21 23.69
CA ARG A 9 4.55 13.16 24.38
C ARG A 9 5.09 13.64 25.72
N HIS A 10 5.73 14.81 25.75
CA HIS A 10 6.22 15.40 27.00
C HIS A 10 5.08 15.59 28.02
N LEU A 11 3.92 16.10 27.57
CA LEU A 11 2.73 16.27 28.42
C LEU A 11 2.24 14.92 28.97
N ALA A 12 2.12 13.90 28.12
CA ALA A 12 1.64 12.58 28.50
C ALA A 12 2.58 11.88 29.50
N GLU A 13 3.89 12.04 29.34
CA GLU A 13 4.90 11.44 30.22
C GLU A 13 5.02 12.20 31.56
N LYS A 14 4.95 13.54 31.51
CA LYS A 14 5.27 14.38 32.67
C LYS A 14 4.07 14.64 33.59
N LEU A 15 2.86 14.81 33.05
CA LEU A 15 1.69 15.19 33.86
C LEU A 15 1.24 14.13 34.90
N PRO A 16 1.37 12.81 34.66
CA PRO A 16 1.01 11.80 35.64
C PRO A 16 1.93 11.71 36.87
N ILE A 17 3.09 12.39 36.85
CA ILE A 17 4.09 12.31 37.91
C ILE A 17 4.05 13.59 38.75
N SER A 18 3.70 13.45 40.03
CA SER A 18 3.69 14.55 41.00
C SER A 18 4.12 14.05 42.38
N ARG A 19 4.89 14.84 43.13
CA ARG A 19 5.40 14.44 44.46
C ARG A 19 4.29 14.51 45.53
N TRP A 20 4.18 13.43 46.33
CA TRP A 20 3.22 13.28 47.43
C TRP A 20 1.78 13.63 47.02
N GLN A 21 1.10 14.54 47.72
CA GLN A 21 -0.28 14.90 47.42
C GLN A 21 -0.41 15.75 46.15
N ARG A 22 0.63 16.53 45.78
CA ARG A 22 0.82 17.26 44.49
C ARG A 22 1.97 18.28 44.62
N ASP A 23 2.82 18.38 43.59
CA ASP A 23 3.72 19.51 43.34
C ASP A 23 3.17 20.45 42.25
N LEU A 24 3.77 21.64 42.11
CA LEU A 24 3.30 22.71 41.21
C LEU A 24 3.89 22.68 39.78
N THR A 25 4.70 21.67 39.44
CA THR A 25 5.36 21.62 38.13
C THR A 25 4.36 21.40 36.98
N ASP A 26 3.16 20.88 37.28
CA ASP A 26 2.05 20.70 36.35
C ASP A 26 1.46 22.03 35.89
N SER A 27 1.45 23.06 36.75
CA SER A 27 0.85 24.37 36.47
C SER A 27 1.46 25.05 35.23
N THR A 28 2.79 25.08 35.09
CA THR A 28 3.45 25.70 33.92
C THR A 28 3.37 24.79 32.69
N VAL A 29 3.38 23.48 32.89
CA VAL A 29 3.30 22.49 31.81
C VAL A 29 1.91 22.48 31.18
N LEU A 30 0.84 22.55 31.97
CA LEU A 30 -0.55 22.59 31.48
C LEU A 30 -0.84 23.83 30.62
N ARG A 31 -0.13 24.94 30.83
CA ARG A 31 -0.22 26.14 29.96
C ARG A 31 0.28 25.86 28.52
N ASN A 32 0.98 24.76 28.28
CA ASN A 32 1.46 24.35 26.95
C ASN A 32 0.51 23.37 26.22
N LEU A 33 -0.66 23.06 26.79
CA LEU A 33 -1.66 22.22 26.14
C LEU A 33 -2.16 22.87 24.82
N GLY A 34 -2.45 24.17 24.86
CA GLY A 34 -2.90 24.95 23.70
C GLY A 34 -1.89 24.92 22.54
N PRO A 35 -0.61 25.29 22.76
CA PRO A 35 0.43 25.20 21.74
C PRO A 35 0.55 23.80 21.09
N ALA A 36 0.47 22.73 21.89
CA ALA A 36 0.53 21.36 21.39
C ALA A 36 -0.60 21.06 20.38
N PHE A 37 -1.84 21.43 20.72
CA PHE A 37 -2.98 21.31 19.81
C PHE A 37 -2.93 22.30 18.64
N GLY A 38 -2.44 23.52 18.85
CA GLY A 38 -2.31 24.54 17.80
C GLY A 38 -1.43 24.06 16.65
N HIS A 39 -0.30 23.41 16.96
CA HIS A 39 0.55 22.80 15.94
C HIS A 39 -0.14 21.64 15.20
N SER A 40 -0.99 20.85 15.87
CA SER A 40 -1.77 19.79 15.22
C SER A 40 -2.83 20.36 14.29
N VAL A 41 -3.62 21.34 14.74
CA VAL A 41 -4.67 21.98 13.94
C VAL A 41 -4.08 22.63 12.69
N LEU A 42 -2.97 23.37 12.82
CA LEU A 42 -2.29 23.95 11.67
C LEU A 42 -1.81 22.90 10.67
N ALA A 43 -1.28 21.77 11.16
CA ALA A 43 -0.86 20.68 10.31
C ALA A 43 -2.04 20.02 9.58
N TYR A 44 -3.19 19.85 10.25
CA TYR A 44 -4.40 19.30 9.65
C TYR A 44 -4.99 20.22 8.59
N ASP A 45 -5.08 21.52 8.85
CA ASP A 45 -5.53 22.51 7.86
C ASP A 45 -4.61 22.51 6.63
N SER A 46 -3.29 22.52 6.84
CA SER A 46 -2.31 22.44 5.75
C SER A 46 -2.44 21.14 4.95
N ALA A 47 -2.64 20.00 5.62
CA ALA A 47 -2.84 18.70 4.97
C ALA A 47 -4.12 18.67 4.15
N LEU A 48 -5.24 19.20 4.67
CA LEU A 48 -6.51 19.28 3.95
C LEU A 48 -6.38 20.16 2.69
N ARG A 49 -5.73 21.31 2.79
CA ARG A 49 -5.43 22.19 1.64
C ARG A 49 -4.48 21.54 0.63
N GLY A 50 -3.57 20.68 1.09
CA GLY A 50 -2.71 19.90 0.20
C GLY A 50 -3.49 18.82 -0.54
N LEU A 51 -4.29 18.04 0.20
CA LEU A 51 -5.14 16.97 -0.35
C LEU A 51 -6.14 17.50 -1.37
N SER A 52 -6.70 18.69 -1.17
CA SER A 52 -7.64 19.32 -2.11
C SER A 52 -7.01 19.72 -3.45
N LYS A 53 -5.68 19.71 -3.56
CA LYS A 53 -4.93 20.05 -4.77
C LYS A 53 -4.39 18.84 -5.52
N LEU A 54 -4.58 17.64 -4.98
CA LEU A 54 -4.08 16.42 -5.61
C LEU A 54 -4.95 16.02 -6.79
N GLU A 55 -4.31 15.81 -7.93
CA GLU A 55 -4.89 15.21 -9.12
C GLU A 55 -4.11 13.95 -9.48
N VAL A 56 -4.82 12.91 -9.93
CA VAL A 56 -4.20 11.63 -10.27
C VAL A 56 -3.59 11.73 -11.67
N ASN A 57 -2.30 11.43 -11.79
CA ASN A 57 -1.65 11.29 -13.08
C ASN A 57 -1.81 9.85 -13.60
N GLU A 58 -2.95 9.59 -14.25
CA GLU A 58 -3.29 8.25 -14.77
C GLU A 58 -2.29 7.76 -15.81
N ALA A 59 -1.77 8.65 -16.67
CA ALA A 59 -0.83 8.29 -17.73
C ALA A 59 0.50 7.79 -17.17
N ALA A 60 1.05 8.45 -16.15
CA ALA A 60 2.27 8.02 -15.50
C ALA A 60 2.09 6.66 -14.82
N ILE A 61 0.98 6.47 -14.08
CA ILE A 61 0.68 5.21 -13.40
C ILE A 61 0.50 4.07 -14.42
N ALA A 62 -0.23 4.30 -15.51
CA ALA A 62 -0.42 3.32 -16.57
C ALA A 62 0.92 2.91 -17.22
N SER A 63 1.78 3.90 -17.51
CA SER A 63 3.11 3.64 -18.06
C SER A 63 3.99 2.82 -17.10
N ASP A 64 3.97 3.13 -15.81
CA ASP A 64 4.73 2.37 -14.81
C ASP A 64 4.22 0.93 -14.72
N LEU A 65 2.90 0.72 -14.75
CA LEU A 65 2.30 -0.62 -14.73
C LEU A 65 2.64 -1.41 -15.99
N ASP A 66 2.60 -0.79 -17.17
CA ASP A 66 2.92 -1.44 -18.44
C ASP A 66 4.40 -1.82 -18.56
N ASN A 67 5.27 -1.19 -17.76
CA ASN A 67 6.69 -1.55 -17.66
C ASN A 67 6.97 -2.65 -16.63
N CYS A 68 6.01 -2.96 -15.74
CA CYS A 68 6.20 -3.88 -14.61
C CYS A 68 5.48 -5.23 -14.82
N TRP A 69 5.77 -5.95 -15.90
CA TRP A 69 5.11 -7.24 -16.19
C TRP A 69 5.51 -8.37 -15.22
N GLU A 70 6.63 -8.22 -14.52
CA GLU A 70 7.11 -9.14 -13.49
C GLU A 70 6.10 -9.42 -12.39
N VAL A 71 5.20 -8.48 -12.10
CA VAL A 71 4.18 -8.64 -11.06
C VAL A 71 3.21 -9.78 -11.36
N LEU A 72 3.06 -10.16 -12.64
CA LEU A 72 2.24 -11.30 -13.05
C LEU A 72 2.90 -12.66 -12.81
N ALA A 73 4.16 -12.71 -12.37
CA ALA A 73 4.81 -13.96 -12.02
C ALA A 73 4.08 -14.68 -10.86
N GLU A 74 3.62 -13.93 -9.86
CA GLU A 74 2.90 -14.51 -8.70
C GLU A 74 1.58 -15.19 -9.09
N PRO A 75 0.62 -14.56 -9.82
CA PRO A 75 -0.62 -15.23 -10.18
C PRO A 75 -0.38 -16.43 -11.10
N ILE A 76 0.64 -16.38 -11.97
CA ILE A 76 1.04 -17.53 -12.80
C ILE A 76 1.53 -18.68 -11.91
N GLN A 77 2.41 -18.38 -10.96
CA GLN A 77 2.93 -19.36 -10.00
C GLN A 77 1.80 -20.00 -9.18
N THR A 78 0.84 -19.19 -8.73
CA THR A 78 -0.31 -19.65 -7.94
C THR A 78 -1.21 -20.58 -8.75
N VAL A 79 -1.43 -20.29 -10.04
CA VAL A 79 -2.16 -21.21 -10.94
C VAL A 79 -1.37 -22.49 -11.20
N MET A 80 -0.07 -22.41 -11.43
CA MET A 80 0.79 -23.59 -11.61
C MET A 80 0.71 -24.53 -10.40
N ARG A 81 0.77 -23.98 -9.18
CA ARG A 81 0.59 -24.75 -7.93
C ARG A 81 -0.79 -25.41 -7.85
N ARG A 82 -1.86 -24.68 -8.22
CA ARG A 82 -3.23 -25.20 -8.24
C ARG A 82 -3.39 -26.43 -9.14
N TYR A 83 -2.65 -26.49 -10.25
CA TYR A 83 -2.68 -27.61 -11.20
C TYR A 83 -1.57 -28.64 -11.00
N GLY A 84 -0.83 -28.56 -9.89
CA GLY A 84 0.20 -29.56 -9.56
C GLY A 84 1.43 -29.53 -10.47
N ILE A 85 1.72 -28.40 -11.12
CA ILE A 85 2.98 -28.26 -11.88
C ILE A 85 4.15 -28.24 -10.89
N GLU A 86 5.16 -29.06 -11.14
CA GLU A 86 6.36 -29.15 -10.30
C GLU A 86 7.26 -27.91 -10.44
N ASN A 87 7.92 -27.56 -9.35
CA ASN A 87 8.86 -26.44 -9.25
C ASN A 87 8.42 -25.11 -9.92
N PRO A 88 7.20 -24.57 -9.66
CA PRO A 88 6.72 -23.37 -10.36
C PRO A 88 7.60 -22.14 -10.19
N TYR A 89 8.20 -22.01 -9.01
CA TYR A 89 9.12 -20.91 -8.70
C TYR A 89 10.39 -20.98 -9.55
N GLU A 90 10.96 -22.18 -9.72
CA GLU A 90 12.20 -22.37 -10.48
C GLU A 90 11.96 -22.16 -11.97
N GLN A 91 10.86 -22.69 -12.51
CA GLN A 91 10.48 -22.46 -13.91
C GLN A 91 10.30 -20.97 -14.24
N LEU A 92 9.68 -20.21 -13.32
CA LEU A 92 9.58 -18.76 -13.45
C LEU A 92 10.94 -18.09 -13.26
N LYS A 93 11.76 -18.51 -12.29
CA LYS A 93 13.10 -17.94 -12.08
C LYS A 93 14.02 -18.13 -13.29
N ASP A 94 13.94 -19.27 -13.96
CA ASP A 94 14.73 -19.54 -15.16
C ASP A 94 14.28 -18.68 -16.34
N LEU A 95 12.98 -18.38 -16.44
CA LEU A 95 12.43 -17.45 -17.44
C LEU A 95 12.97 -16.02 -17.26
N THR A 96 13.28 -15.63 -16.02
CA THR A 96 13.61 -14.25 -15.63
C THR A 96 15.11 -14.05 -15.40
N ARG A 97 15.90 -15.13 -15.48
CA ARG A 97 17.34 -15.09 -15.28
C ARG A 97 18.03 -14.32 -16.41
N GLY A 98 18.48 -13.10 -16.09
CA GLY A 98 19.26 -12.26 -17.00
C GLY A 98 18.45 -11.56 -18.11
N LYS A 99 17.11 -11.54 -18.01
CA LYS A 99 16.22 -10.89 -18.98
C LYS A 99 15.11 -10.11 -18.28
N ALA A 100 14.75 -8.96 -18.85
CA ALA A 100 13.55 -8.24 -18.44
C ALA A 100 12.30 -9.08 -18.75
N ILE A 101 11.36 -9.08 -17.80
CA ILE A 101 10.09 -9.78 -17.98
C ILE A 101 9.21 -8.91 -18.83
N THR A 102 9.07 -9.24 -20.11
CA THR A 102 8.14 -8.54 -21.01
C THR A 102 6.85 -9.34 -21.19
N ARG A 103 5.81 -8.65 -21.64
CA ARG A 103 4.54 -9.27 -22.05
C ARG A 103 4.73 -10.51 -22.93
N ASP A 104 5.57 -10.39 -23.96
CA ASP A 104 5.79 -11.47 -24.93
C ASP A 104 6.52 -12.68 -24.33
N VAL A 105 7.41 -12.45 -23.36
CA VAL A 105 8.09 -13.53 -22.64
C VAL A 105 7.09 -14.30 -21.79
N LEU A 106 6.25 -13.60 -21.01
CA LEU A 106 5.21 -14.24 -20.19
C LEU A 106 4.15 -14.94 -21.03
N HIS A 107 3.68 -14.30 -22.10
CA HIS A 107 2.68 -14.89 -23.00
C HIS A 107 3.19 -16.18 -23.65
N ARG A 108 4.47 -16.24 -24.04
CA ARG A 108 5.09 -17.47 -24.56
C ARG A 108 5.16 -18.54 -23.48
N PHE A 109 5.56 -18.19 -22.26
CA PHE A 109 5.61 -19.12 -21.13
C PHE A 109 4.24 -19.70 -20.77
N ILE A 110 3.18 -18.86 -20.70
CA ILE A 110 1.83 -19.34 -20.39
C ILE A 110 1.34 -20.37 -21.42
N LYS A 111 1.72 -20.23 -22.71
CA LYS A 111 1.34 -21.17 -23.76
C LYS A 111 1.98 -22.56 -23.55
N THR A 112 3.20 -22.63 -23.00
CA THR A 112 3.91 -23.90 -22.76
C THR A 112 3.41 -24.66 -21.53
N LEU A 113 2.65 -24.04 -20.64
CA LEU A 113 2.15 -24.67 -19.41
C LEU A 113 1.20 -25.84 -19.71
N ALA A 114 1.32 -26.94 -18.95
CA ALA A 114 0.39 -28.07 -19.01
C ALA A 114 -0.85 -27.84 -18.12
N ILE A 115 -1.60 -26.74 -18.38
CA ILE A 115 -2.84 -26.39 -17.67
C ILE A 115 -4.05 -26.35 -18.64
N PRO A 116 -5.29 -26.43 -18.13
CA PRO A 116 -6.48 -26.34 -18.96
C PRO A 116 -6.54 -25.05 -19.79
N GLU A 117 -7.02 -25.16 -21.02
CA GLU A 117 -7.19 -24.04 -21.95
C GLU A 117 -7.96 -22.83 -21.37
N PRO A 118 -9.05 -22.98 -20.58
CA PRO A 118 -9.70 -21.81 -19.97
C PRO A 118 -8.78 -21.02 -19.02
N GLU A 119 -7.86 -21.70 -18.32
CA GLU A 119 -6.92 -21.04 -17.41
C GLU A 119 -5.77 -20.38 -18.17
N LYS A 120 -5.29 -20.98 -19.27
CA LYS A 120 -4.35 -20.30 -20.18
C LYS A 120 -4.95 -19.00 -20.70
N LYS A 121 -6.19 -19.05 -21.20
CA LYS A 121 -6.91 -17.88 -21.69
C LYS A 121 -7.11 -16.83 -20.60
N ARG A 122 -7.37 -17.25 -19.36
CA ARG A 122 -7.48 -16.33 -18.23
C ARG A 122 -6.15 -15.62 -17.96
N LEU A 123 -5.04 -16.36 -17.83
CA LEU A 123 -3.71 -15.81 -17.61
C LEU A 123 -3.26 -14.87 -18.75
N LEU A 124 -3.51 -15.24 -20.01
CA LEU A 124 -3.16 -14.41 -21.18
C LEU A 124 -3.95 -13.09 -21.29
N LYS A 125 -5.10 -12.99 -20.62
CA LYS A 125 -5.89 -11.76 -20.55
C LYS A 125 -5.44 -10.84 -19.41
N MET A 126 -4.63 -11.33 -18.48
CA MET A 126 -4.17 -10.53 -17.35
C MET A 126 -3.11 -9.51 -17.81
N THR A 127 -3.25 -8.30 -17.30
CA THR A 127 -2.26 -7.22 -17.35
C THR A 127 -1.92 -6.79 -15.92
N PRO A 128 -0.75 -6.15 -15.70
CA PRO A 128 -0.43 -5.55 -14.40
C PRO A 128 -1.56 -4.65 -13.87
N ALA A 129 -2.15 -3.82 -14.73
CA ALA A 129 -3.27 -2.95 -14.38
C ALA A 129 -4.56 -3.70 -14.01
N SER A 130 -4.80 -4.89 -14.56
CA SER A 130 -5.97 -5.71 -14.20
C SER A 130 -5.75 -6.54 -12.93
N TYR A 131 -4.50 -6.71 -12.50
CA TYR A 131 -4.14 -7.56 -11.37
C TYR A 131 -4.24 -6.84 -10.02
N THR A 132 -5.42 -6.30 -9.71
CA THR A 132 -5.68 -5.49 -8.51
C THR A 132 -6.38 -6.27 -7.39
N GLY A 133 -6.67 -7.56 -7.59
CA GLY A 133 -7.42 -8.39 -6.63
C GLY A 133 -8.74 -7.73 -6.22
N LYS A 134 -8.98 -7.62 -4.91
CA LYS A 134 -10.19 -7.01 -4.33
C LYS A 134 -10.09 -5.50 -4.09
N ALA A 135 -9.09 -4.80 -4.65
CA ALA A 135 -8.81 -3.40 -4.32
C ALA A 135 -10.05 -2.48 -4.46
N ALA A 136 -10.71 -2.49 -5.62
CA ALA A 136 -11.88 -1.66 -5.87
C ALA A 136 -13.09 -2.05 -4.99
N GLU A 137 -13.28 -3.35 -4.74
CA GLU A 137 -14.33 -3.88 -3.88
C GLU A 137 -14.15 -3.38 -2.43
N LEU A 138 -12.94 -3.51 -1.88
CA LEU A 138 -12.62 -3.09 -0.52
C LEU A 138 -12.72 -1.56 -0.36
N ALA A 139 -12.26 -0.80 -1.35
CA ALA A 139 -12.41 0.66 -1.36
C ALA A 139 -13.89 1.09 -1.36
N SER A 140 -14.74 0.36 -2.09
CA SER A 140 -16.18 0.66 -2.18
C SER A 140 -16.93 0.31 -0.90
N ARG A 141 -16.55 -0.78 -0.20
CA ARG A 141 -17.16 -1.19 1.08
C ARG A 141 -17.04 -0.12 2.18
N LEU A 142 -15.94 0.63 2.19
CA LEU A 142 -15.77 1.75 3.13
C LEU A 142 -16.78 2.87 2.90
N LYS A 143 -17.25 3.06 1.67
CA LYS A 143 -18.29 4.05 1.33
C LYS A 143 -19.69 3.56 1.73
N SER A 144 -19.97 2.26 1.60
CA SER A 144 -21.29 1.70 1.95
C SER A 144 -21.52 1.60 3.46
N SER A 145 -20.46 1.43 4.27
CA SER A 145 -20.56 1.36 5.74
C SER A 145 -20.82 2.72 6.41
N LYS A 146 -20.81 3.83 5.66
CA LYS A 146 -21.12 5.18 6.15
C LYS A 146 -22.59 5.60 5.92
N ARG A 147 -23.47 4.65 5.61
CA ARG A 147 -24.93 4.85 5.58
C ARG A 147 -25.58 4.09 6.73
#